data_AF-A0A8S1QTN8-F1
#
_entry.id   AF-A0A8S1QTN8-F1
#
_cell.length_a   1.000
_cell.length_b   1.000
_cell.length_c   1.000
_cell.angle_alpha   90.00
_cell.angle_beta   90.00
_cell.angle_gamma   90.00
#
_symmetry.space_group_name_H-M   'P 1'
#
loop_
_entity.id
_entity.type
_entity.pdbx_description
1 polymer ?
#
loop_
_entity_poly.entity_id
_entity_poly.type
_entity_poly.pdbx_seq_one_letter_code
_entity_poly.pdbx_strand_id
1 'polypeptide(L)'
;MSNILILCPKCQTNPATLQCVDCQEQMCYSCDQKVHLQLKQHQTNIIPYSQMKQIKSTSSIISGIKDHSNLSQELLQELNELDVIIQTKKSFLIKQEEKWNTQITSLENQYEQKLQQFEKEIESNENQFKNYYSSGNTTSMIADIKKQMEAQKQLAWKELNDKKAKLQEKEILLKDMISVESYCSKEIAQKEKLINDYKDFLQKQQAEKDLIKEENQKIMNQLESIKNLCKKNLPEFGINVDFLDKLMKVNKIKNNEQVEEQDEEYEEEEEVEKEEEVEEEEQEEEQEKEQEQNENENEKQQKKDEENQNVEQK
;
A
#
# COMPACT_ATOMS: atom_id res chain seq x y z
N MET A 1 7.01 6.15 -36.70
CA MET A 1 6.15 7.25 -37.19
C MET A 1 6.03 7.12 -38.70
N SER A 2 4.82 6.92 -39.22
CA SER A 2 4.60 6.83 -40.67
C SER A 2 4.76 8.22 -41.29
N ASN A 3 5.74 8.40 -42.17
CA ASN A 3 5.95 9.68 -42.84
C ASN A 3 4.76 9.99 -43.76
N ILE A 4 4.04 11.07 -43.41
CA ILE A 4 2.84 11.55 -44.12
C ILE A 4 3.21 12.13 -45.50
N LEU A 5 4.49 12.49 -45.70
CA LEU A 5 5.00 13.14 -46.91
C LEU A 5 5.85 12.17 -47.75
N ILE A 6 5.75 12.30 -49.07
CA ILE A 6 6.62 11.62 -50.02
C ILE A 6 8.06 12.09 -49.79
N LEU A 7 8.96 11.18 -49.43
CA LEU A 7 10.37 11.49 -49.17
C LEU A 7 11.15 11.56 -50.48
N CYS A 8 12.17 12.42 -50.50
CA CYS A 8 13.12 12.51 -51.58
C CYS A 8 13.83 11.16 -51.79
N PRO A 9 13.80 10.57 -52.99
CA PRO A 9 14.38 9.26 -53.26
C PRO A 9 15.90 9.25 -53.12
N LYS A 10 16.57 10.40 -53.25
CA LYS A 10 18.03 10.51 -53.16
C LYS A 10 18.56 10.55 -51.72
N CYS A 11 17.86 11.21 -50.80
CA CYS A 11 18.32 11.30 -49.41
C CYS A 11 17.47 10.51 -48.41
N GLN A 12 16.22 10.18 -48.77
CA GLN A 12 15.22 9.52 -47.90
C GLN A 12 14.95 10.23 -46.57
N THR A 13 15.50 11.43 -46.35
CA THR A 13 15.37 12.20 -45.12
C THR A 13 14.37 13.35 -45.26
N ASN A 14 14.44 14.09 -46.35
CA ASN A 14 13.65 15.30 -46.58
C ASN A 14 12.48 15.04 -47.53
N PRO A 15 11.35 15.74 -47.40
CA PRO A 15 10.23 15.61 -48.33
C PRO A 15 10.63 16.06 -49.74
N ALA A 16 10.11 15.36 -50.75
CA ALA A 16 10.27 15.76 -52.15
C ALA A 16 9.39 16.99 -52.42
N THR A 17 10.04 18.14 -52.61
CA THR A 17 9.36 19.44 -52.80
C THR A 17 9.43 19.95 -54.24
N LEU A 18 10.32 19.37 -55.05
CA LEU A 18 10.55 19.76 -56.43
C LEU A 18 10.38 18.55 -57.35
N GLN A 19 9.89 18.79 -58.56
CA GLN A 19 9.90 17.84 -59.66
C GLN A 19 10.67 18.44 -60.82
N CYS A 20 11.73 17.74 -61.26
CA CYS A 20 12.48 18.12 -62.45
C CYS A 20 11.69 17.70 -63.69
N VAL A 21 11.40 18.62 -64.61
CA VAL A 21 10.60 18.36 -65.82
C VAL A 21 11.37 17.44 -66.78
N ASP A 22 12.68 17.64 -66.88
CA ASP A 22 13.55 16.92 -67.82
C ASP A 22 13.84 15.49 -67.34
N CYS A 23 14.08 15.31 -66.04
CA CYS A 23 14.38 14.00 -65.46
C CYS A 23 13.13 13.24 -64.99
N GLN A 24 12.00 13.94 -64.86
CA GLN A 24 10.76 13.48 -64.19
C GLN A 24 10.95 13.02 -62.73
N GLU A 25 12.13 13.23 -62.14
CA GLU A 25 12.42 12.86 -60.75
C GLU A 25 11.87 13.90 -59.76
N GLN A 26 11.26 13.42 -58.68
CA GLN A 26 10.86 14.24 -57.53
C GLN A 26 11.97 14.23 -56.48
N MET A 27 12.37 15.39 -55.96
CA MET A 27 13.46 15.51 -55.00
C MET A 27 13.30 16.69 -54.05
N CYS A 28 14.05 16.68 -52.95
CA CYS A 28 14.13 17.83 -52.05
C CYS A 28 15.05 18.90 -52.63
N TYR A 29 14.85 20.15 -52.20
CA TYR A 29 15.61 21.32 -52.65
C TYR A 29 17.14 21.12 -52.56
N SER A 30 17.62 20.49 -51.49
CA SER A 30 19.05 20.25 -51.28
C SER A 30 19.65 19.21 -52.23
N CYS A 31 18.89 18.19 -52.61
CA CYS A 31 19.32 17.18 -53.57
C CYS A 31 19.27 17.75 -55.00
N ASP A 32 18.23 18.53 -55.30
CA ASP A 32 18.10 19.25 -56.58
C ASP A 32 19.29 20.15 -56.85
N GLN A 33 19.69 20.95 -55.86
CA GLN A 33 20.86 21.81 -55.99
C GLN A 33 22.15 21.04 -56.27
N LYS A 34 22.34 19.86 -55.70
CA LYS A 34 23.57 19.07 -55.93
C LYS A 34 23.61 18.44 -57.32
N VAL A 35 22.46 18.01 -57.82
CA VAL A 35 22.35 17.25 -59.08
C VAL A 35 22.18 18.18 -60.28
N HIS A 36 21.38 19.25 -60.15
CA HIS A 36 20.97 20.08 -61.28
C HIS A 36 21.71 21.43 -61.40
N LEU A 37 22.46 21.91 -60.39
CA LEU A 37 23.31 23.11 -60.58
C LEU A 37 24.45 22.87 -61.58
N GLN A 38 24.98 21.65 -61.66
CA GLN A 38 26.12 21.34 -62.53
C GLN A 38 25.71 21.28 -64.01
N LEU A 39 24.44 21.00 -64.30
CA LEU A 39 23.94 20.78 -65.66
C LEU A 39 23.27 22.02 -66.29
N LYS A 40 23.11 23.13 -65.54
CA LYS A 40 22.62 24.47 -65.95
C LYS A 40 21.35 24.58 -66.82
N GLN A 41 20.73 23.48 -67.26
CA GLN A 41 19.66 23.48 -68.25
C GLN A 41 18.39 22.73 -67.83
N HIS A 42 18.29 22.30 -66.57
CA HIS A 42 17.11 21.56 -66.11
C HIS A 42 16.06 22.51 -65.53
N GLN A 43 14.82 22.35 -65.97
CA GLN A 43 13.67 23.10 -65.45
C GLN A 43 13.03 22.34 -64.29
N THR A 44 12.91 22.96 -63.12
CA THR A 44 12.26 22.36 -61.95
C THR A 44 11.00 23.11 -61.55
N ASN A 45 9.96 22.35 -61.21
CA ASN A 45 8.67 22.86 -60.73
C ASN A 45 8.45 22.47 -59.27
N ILE A 46 7.83 23.36 -58.51
CA ILE A 46 7.46 23.08 -57.12
C ILE A 46 6.24 22.16 -57.10
N ILE A 47 6.33 21.06 -56.35
CA ILE A 47 5.22 20.10 -56.19
C ILE A 47 4.16 20.73 -55.28
N PRO A 48 2.88 20.81 -55.70
CA PRO A 48 1.81 21.31 -54.84
C PRO A 48 1.67 20.46 -53.57
N TYR A 49 1.40 21.09 -52.43
CA TYR A 49 1.31 20.41 -51.13
C TYR A 49 0.28 19.25 -51.11
N SER A 50 -0.79 19.35 -51.90
CA SER A 50 -1.79 18.28 -52.05
C SER A 50 -1.22 16.99 -52.66
N GLN A 51 -0.20 17.10 -53.51
CA GLN A 51 0.48 15.97 -54.15
C GLN A 51 1.65 15.44 -53.32
N MET A 52 2.10 16.19 -52.30
CA MET A 52 3.17 15.77 -51.39
C MET A 52 2.69 14.80 -50.31
N LYS A 53 1.37 14.70 -50.06
CA LYS A 53 0.79 13.82 -49.03
C LYS A 53 0.59 12.40 -49.58
N GLN A 54 1.15 11.40 -48.90
CA GLN A 54 0.72 10.01 -49.08
C GLN A 54 -0.61 9.83 -48.35
N ILE A 55 -1.73 9.95 -49.08
CA ILE A 55 -3.02 9.52 -48.54
C ILE A 55 -3.01 7.99 -48.53
N LYS A 56 -2.52 7.40 -47.43
CA LYS A 56 -2.89 6.02 -47.09
C LYS A 56 -4.39 6.02 -46.79
N SER A 57 -5.07 4.99 -47.29
CA SER A 57 -6.52 4.81 -47.36
C SER A 57 -7.34 5.48 -46.25
N THR A 58 -8.51 6.01 -46.61
CA THR A 58 -9.54 6.61 -45.73
C THR A 58 -9.89 5.77 -44.49
N SER A 59 -9.63 4.47 -44.50
CA SER A 59 -9.77 3.57 -43.35
C SER A 59 -8.89 3.96 -42.14
N SER A 60 -7.68 4.49 -42.35
CA SER A 60 -6.77 4.89 -41.25
C SER A 60 -7.14 6.22 -40.59
N ILE A 61 -7.92 7.06 -41.28
CA ILE A 61 -8.40 8.34 -40.75
C ILE A 61 -9.67 8.10 -39.90
N ILE A 62 -10.53 7.18 -40.31
CA ILE A 62 -11.76 6.83 -39.59
C ILE A 62 -11.45 6.10 -38.27
N SER A 63 -10.38 5.30 -38.19
CA SER A 63 -9.96 4.69 -36.91
C SER A 63 -9.49 5.75 -35.91
N GLY A 64 -8.66 6.71 -36.32
CA GLY A 64 -8.15 7.77 -35.43
C GLY A 64 -9.24 8.70 -34.87
N ILE A 65 -10.35 8.91 -35.60
CA ILE A 65 -11.50 9.71 -35.09
C ILE A 65 -12.28 8.94 -34.02
N LYS A 66 -12.43 7.61 -34.15
CA LYS A 66 -13.04 6.77 -33.11
C LYS A 66 -12.18 6.74 -31.85
N ASP A 67 -10.86 6.66 -32.00
CA ASP A 67 -9.91 6.65 -30.89
C ASP A 67 -9.97 7.98 -30.08
N HIS A 68 -10.11 9.12 -30.75
CA HIS A 68 -10.29 10.42 -30.06
C HIS A 68 -11.65 10.58 -29.37
N SER A 69 -12.72 10.00 -29.92
CA SER A 69 -14.05 10.04 -29.29
C SER A 69 -14.08 9.24 -27.99
N ASN A 70 -13.44 8.07 -27.97
CA ASN A 70 -13.35 7.23 -26.77
C ASN A 70 -12.49 7.89 -25.70
N LEU A 71 -11.32 8.41 -26.08
CA LEU A 71 -10.44 9.15 -25.16
C LEU A 71 -11.14 10.37 -24.54
N SER A 72 -11.93 11.11 -25.33
CA SER A 72 -12.71 12.24 -24.82
C SER A 72 -13.82 11.82 -23.84
N GLN A 73 -14.35 10.61 -23.98
CA GLN A 73 -15.38 10.07 -23.09
C GLN A 73 -14.77 9.57 -21.78
N GLU A 74 -13.60 8.93 -21.84
CA GLU A 74 -12.78 8.54 -20.67
C GLU A 74 -12.40 9.77 -19.84
N LEU A 75 -11.89 10.82 -20.48
CA LEU A 75 -11.59 12.10 -19.81
C LEU A 75 -12.82 12.74 -19.15
N LEU A 76 -14.00 12.61 -19.75
CA LEU A 76 -15.24 13.12 -19.16
C LEU A 76 -15.67 12.29 -17.94
N GLN A 77 -15.46 10.98 -17.98
CA GLN A 77 -15.70 10.10 -16.82
C GLN A 77 -14.73 10.42 -15.68
N GLU A 78 -13.44 10.56 -15.96
CA GLU A 78 -12.43 10.96 -14.97
C GLU A 78 -12.76 12.31 -14.34
N LEU A 79 -13.21 13.30 -15.12
CA LEU A 79 -13.64 14.60 -14.60
C LEU A 79 -14.86 14.49 -13.68
N ASN A 80 -15.83 13.65 -14.03
CA ASN A 80 -17.01 13.43 -13.19
C ASN A 80 -16.64 12.71 -11.88
N GLU A 81 -15.74 11.72 -11.94
CA GLU A 81 -15.23 11.03 -10.76
C GLU A 81 -14.47 11.98 -9.83
N LEU A 82 -13.62 12.84 -10.41
CA LEU A 82 -12.92 13.89 -9.65
C LEU A 82 -13.89 14.87 -9.00
N ASP A 83 -14.97 15.28 -9.68
CA ASP A 83 -15.98 16.17 -9.08
C ASP A 83 -16.71 15.49 -7.91
N VAL A 84 -17.06 14.22 -8.03
CA VAL A 84 -17.66 13.43 -6.93
C VAL A 84 -16.70 13.35 -5.74
N ILE A 85 -15.41 13.12 -5.98
CA ILE A 85 -14.38 13.11 -4.93
C ILE A 85 -14.30 14.48 -4.25
N ILE A 86 -14.28 15.56 -5.03
CA ILE A 86 -14.23 16.93 -4.51
C ILE A 86 -15.47 17.23 -3.64
N GLN A 87 -16.68 16.91 -4.10
CA GLN A 87 -17.90 17.11 -3.32
C GLN A 87 -17.89 16.30 -2.03
N THR A 88 -17.43 15.05 -2.09
CA THR A 88 -17.33 14.17 -0.92
C THR A 88 -16.35 14.76 0.10
N LYS A 89 -15.15 15.16 -0.32
CA LYS A 89 -14.16 15.79 0.56
C LYS A 89 -14.65 17.12 1.14
N LYS A 90 -15.34 17.93 0.35
CA LYS A 90 -15.95 19.18 0.82
C LYS A 90 -16.99 18.94 1.91
N SER A 91 -17.87 17.95 1.71
CA SER A 91 -18.88 17.58 2.72
C SER A 91 -18.26 17.06 4.01
N PHE A 92 -17.16 16.31 3.92
CA PHE A 92 -16.41 15.83 5.07
C PHE A 92 -15.77 16.99 5.85
N LEU A 93 -15.15 17.94 5.16
CA LEU A 93 -14.52 19.11 5.79
C LEU A 93 -15.54 19.98 6.52
N ILE A 94 -16.72 20.20 5.93
CA ILE A 94 -17.81 20.95 6.58
C ILE A 94 -18.24 20.26 7.88
N LYS A 95 -18.44 18.94 7.87
CA LYS A 95 -18.80 18.18 9.08
C LYS A 95 -17.72 18.26 10.16
N GLN A 96 -16.45 18.22 9.76
CA GLN A 96 -15.34 18.40 10.71
C GLN A 96 -15.36 19.80 11.31
N GLU A 97 -15.52 20.84 10.48
CA GLU A 97 -15.60 22.23 10.93
C GLU A 97 -16.75 22.44 11.93
N GLU A 98 -17.94 21.90 11.66
CA GLU A 98 -19.08 21.93 12.59
C GLU A 98 -18.77 21.23 13.92
N LYS A 99 -18.08 20.09 13.88
CA LYS A 99 -17.63 19.36 15.09
C LYS A 99 -16.66 20.20 15.91
N TRP A 100 -15.64 20.78 15.29
CA TRP A 100 -14.66 21.63 15.97
C TRP A 100 -15.31 22.89 16.54
N ASN A 101 -16.20 23.55 15.80
CA ASN A 101 -16.94 24.72 16.28
C ASN A 101 -17.80 24.40 17.51
N THR A 102 -18.44 23.23 17.52
CA THR A 102 -19.24 22.78 18.68
C THR A 102 -18.36 22.55 19.91
N GLN A 103 -17.19 21.92 19.72
CA GLN A 103 -16.24 21.70 20.81
C GLN A 103 -15.66 23.01 21.36
N ILE A 104 -15.28 23.94 20.47
CA ILE A 104 -14.79 25.27 20.85
C ILE A 104 -15.86 26.01 21.66
N THR A 105 -17.09 26.07 21.16
CA THR A 105 -18.21 26.76 21.85
C THR A 105 -18.48 26.14 23.23
N SER A 106 -18.42 24.81 23.34
CA SER A 106 -18.58 24.11 24.62
C SER A 106 -17.47 24.51 25.61
N LEU A 107 -16.22 24.54 25.16
CA LEU A 107 -15.08 24.97 25.99
C LEU A 107 -15.18 26.43 26.40
N GLU A 108 -15.55 27.33 25.48
CA GLU A 108 -15.76 28.76 25.77
C GLU A 108 -16.82 28.94 26.87
N ASN A 109 -17.95 28.24 26.77
CA ASN A 109 -19.00 28.27 27.80
C ASN A 109 -18.50 27.75 29.15
N GLN A 110 -17.70 26.69 29.17
CA GLN A 110 -17.12 26.16 30.42
C GLN A 110 -16.16 27.15 31.07
N TYR A 111 -15.31 27.81 30.27
CA TYR A 111 -14.39 28.82 30.77
C TYR A 111 -15.12 30.08 31.26
N GLU A 112 -16.16 30.51 30.55
CA GLU A 112 -16.99 31.64 30.98
C GLU A 112 -17.68 31.35 32.32
N GLN A 113 -18.22 30.14 32.51
CA GLN A 113 -18.78 29.71 33.80
C GLN A 113 -17.74 29.70 34.92
N LYS A 114 -16.53 29.20 34.66
CA LYS A 114 -15.43 29.20 35.65
C LYS A 114 -15.00 30.62 36.00
N LEU A 115 -14.92 31.53 35.02
CA LEU A 115 -14.60 32.93 35.28
C LEU A 115 -15.66 33.59 36.18
N GLN A 116 -16.94 33.37 35.90
CA GLN A 116 -18.03 33.87 36.75
C GLN A 116 -17.99 33.28 38.17
N GLN A 117 -17.59 32.01 38.32
CA GLN A 117 -17.38 31.40 39.64
C GLN A 117 -16.23 32.07 40.39
N PHE A 118 -15.08 32.27 39.73
CA PHE A 118 -13.95 32.97 40.34
C PHE A 118 -14.27 34.42 40.70
N GLU A 119 -15.03 35.15 39.87
CA GLU A 119 -15.47 36.51 40.20
C GLU A 119 -16.33 36.55 41.47
N LYS A 120 -17.27 35.59 41.61
CA LYS A 120 -18.09 35.47 42.83
C LYS A 120 -17.26 35.11 44.05
N GLU A 121 -16.26 34.24 43.91
CA GLU A 121 -15.33 33.89 45.00
C GLU A 121 -14.48 35.09 45.42
N ILE A 122 -13.96 35.87 44.47
CA ILE A 122 -13.21 37.10 44.74
C ILE A 122 -14.10 38.09 45.48
N GLU A 123 -15.33 38.34 45.02
CA GLU A 123 -16.26 39.25 45.69
C GLU A 123 -16.61 38.78 47.12
N SER A 124 -16.87 37.49 47.29
CA SER A 124 -17.11 36.88 48.60
C SER A 124 -15.92 37.08 49.53
N ASN A 125 -14.71 36.81 49.05
CA ASN A 125 -13.48 36.98 49.81
C ASN A 125 -13.21 38.45 50.15
N GLU A 126 -13.41 39.38 49.21
CA GLU A 126 -13.29 40.82 49.46
C GLU A 126 -14.26 41.29 50.55
N ASN A 127 -15.49 40.78 50.55
CA ASN A 127 -16.49 41.09 51.58
C ASN A 127 -16.10 40.49 52.93
N GLN A 128 -15.55 39.28 52.95
CA GLN A 128 -14.97 38.69 54.17
C GLN A 128 -13.79 39.52 54.69
N PHE A 129 -12.90 40.01 53.82
CA PHE A 129 -11.78 40.89 54.20
C PHE A 129 -12.26 42.26 54.70
N LYS A 130 -13.28 42.87 54.10
CA LYS A 130 -13.87 44.12 54.60
C LYS A 130 -14.48 43.95 56.00
N ASN A 131 -15.19 42.85 56.21
CA ASN A 131 -15.72 42.48 57.53
C ASN A 131 -14.59 42.18 58.54
N TYR A 132 -13.51 41.57 58.07
CA TYR A 132 -12.32 41.22 58.85
C TYR A 132 -11.63 42.45 59.46
N TYR A 133 -11.36 43.49 58.67
CA TYR A 133 -10.73 44.73 59.19
C TYR A 133 -11.62 45.49 60.19
N SER A 134 -12.92 45.22 60.19
CA SER A 134 -13.90 45.90 61.04
C SER A 134 -14.05 45.26 62.44
N SER A 135 -13.50 44.07 62.68
CA SER A 135 -13.83 43.22 63.85
C SER A 135 -12.75 43.11 64.95
N GLY A 136 -11.58 43.73 64.80
CA GLY A 136 -10.59 43.89 65.86
C GLY A 136 -9.91 42.62 66.41
N ASN A 137 -10.10 41.44 65.79
CA ASN A 137 -9.58 40.16 66.28
C ASN A 137 -8.46 39.56 65.40
N THR A 138 -7.63 40.45 64.83
CA THR A 138 -6.74 40.19 63.69
C THR A 138 -5.62 39.18 64.00
N THR A 139 -5.08 39.18 65.22
CA THR A 139 -3.87 38.41 65.57
C THR A 139 -4.10 36.90 65.69
N SER A 140 -5.21 36.47 66.31
CA SER A 140 -5.52 35.04 66.46
C SER A 140 -5.78 34.39 65.10
N MET A 141 -6.56 35.08 64.26
CA MET A 141 -6.94 34.57 62.95
C MET A 141 -5.75 34.49 61.97
N ILE A 142 -4.78 35.43 62.05
CA ILE A 142 -3.51 35.33 61.31
C ILE A 142 -2.72 34.08 61.72
N ALA A 143 -2.72 33.73 63.00
CA ALA A 143 -2.07 32.52 63.48
C ALA A 143 -2.75 31.25 62.94
N ASP A 144 -4.08 31.23 62.90
CA ASP A 144 -4.86 30.12 62.33
C ASP A 144 -4.64 29.98 60.82
N ILE A 145 -4.65 31.09 60.07
CA ILE A 145 -4.34 31.10 58.63
C ILE A 145 -2.93 30.58 58.36
N LYS A 146 -1.93 31.03 59.14
CA LYS A 146 -0.55 30.52 58.99
C LYS A 146 -0.46 29.02 59.26
N LYS A 147 -1.17 28.52 60.28
CA LYS A 147 -1.22 27.10 60.59
C LYS A 147 -1.88 26.30 59.48
N GLN A 148 -2.97 26.80 58.90
CA GLN A 148 -3.66 26.18 57.77
C GLN A 148 -2.78 26.16 56.52
N MET A 149 -2.09 27.25 56.20
CA MET A 149 -1.16 27.33 55.07
C MET A 149 0.01 26.34 55.21
N GLU A 150 0.58 26.20 56.41
CA GLU A 150 1.66 25.22 56.62
C GLU A 150 1.14 23.78 56.49
N ALA A 151 -0.08 23.50 56.97
CA ALA A 151 -0.71 22.19 56.79
C ALA A 151 -0.98 21.88 55.30
N GLN A 152 -1.50 22.84 54.53
CA GLN A 152 -1.71 22.71 53.09
C GLN A 152 -0.39 22.48 52.34
N LYS A 153 0.67 23.21 52.71
CA LYS A 153 2.00 23.03 52.14
C LYS A 153 2.56 21.63 52.43
N GLN A 154 2.37 21.10 53.64
CA GLN A 154 2.80 19.74 53.98
C GLN A 154 2.02 18.68 53.19
N LEU A 155 0.71 18.86 53.01
CA LEU A 155 -0.13 17.99 52.18
C LEU A 155 0.32 18.01 50.72
N ALA A 156 0.49 19.21 50.13
CA ALA A 156 0.97 19.36 48.76
C ALA A 156 2.36 18.74 48.54
N TRP A 157 3.26 18.87 49.52
CA TRP A 157 4.58 18.26 49.48
C TRP A 157 4.51 16.72 49.53
N LYS A 158 3.63 16.16 50.36
CA LYS A 158 3.38 14.72 50.40
C LYS A 158 2.83 14.22 49.08
N GLU A 159 1.79 14.86 48.54
CA GLU A 159 1.21 14.49 47.24
C GLU A 159 2.22 14.57 46.09
N LEU A 160 3.08 15.59 46.08
CA LEU A 160 4.14 15.72 45.09
C LEU A 160 5.13 14.55 45.16
N ASN A 161 5.52 14.14 46.37
CA ASN A 161 6.41 13.00 46.56
C ASN A 161 5.74 11.67 46.18
N ASP A 162 4.46 11.49 46.50
CA ASP A 162 3.70 10.30 46.11
C ASP A 162 3.57 10.22 44.58
N LYS A 163 3.30 11.35 43.91
CA LYS A 163 3.28 11.44 42.43
C LYS A 163 4.65 11.14 41.84
N LYS A 164 5.73 11.63 42.46
CA LYS A 164 7.10 11.37 42.03
C LYS A 164 7.47 9.88 42.15
N ALA A 165 7.07 9.22 43.24
CA ALA A 165 7.29 7.79 43.42
C ALA A 165 6.56 6.98 42.33
N LYS A 166 5.28 7.28 42.08
CA LYS A 166 4.50 6.65 40.99
C LYS A 166 5.13 6.87 39.61
N LEU A 167 5.69 8.06 39.36
CA LEU A 167 6.41 8.32 38.10
C LEU A 167 7.69 7.48 37.98
N GLN A 168 8.42 7.28 39.07
CA GLN A 168 9.61 6.43 39.08
C GLN A 168 9.26 4.96 38.83
N GLU A 169 8.17 4.46 39.42
CA GLU A 169 7.67 3.10 39.15
C GLU A 169 7.31 2.92 37.67
N LYS A 170 6.61 3.89 37.08
CA LYS A 170 6.29 3.89 35.64
C LYS A 170 7.54 3.95 34.76
N GLU A 171 8.57 4.71 35.17
CA GLU A 171 9.82 4.80 34.44
C GLU A 171 10.58 3.46 34.44
N ILE A 172 10.56 2.73 35.56
CA ILE A 172 11.14 1.39 35.67
C ILE A 172 10.39 0.42 34.75
N LEU A 173 9.06 0.40 34.82
CA LEU A 173 8.23 -0.45 33.95
C LEU A 173 8.50 -0.18 32.47
N LEU A 174 8.63 1.09 32.07
CA LEU A 174 8.93 1.45 30.69
C LEU A 174 10.31 0.93 30.25
N LYS A 175 11.32 0.99 31.12
CA LYS A 175 12.66 0.43 30.82
C LYS A 175 12.60 -1.08 30.66
N ASP A 176 11.81 -1.76 31.49
CA ASP A 176 11.61 -3.21 31.40
C ASP A 176 10.92 -3.56 30.07
N MET A 177 9.85 -2.84 29.69
CA MET A 177 9.17 -3.03 28.40
C MET A 177 10.10 -2.83 27.20
N ILE A 178 10.91 -1.76 27.19
CA ILE A 178 11.91 -1.51 26.13
C ILE A 178 12.93 -2.66 26.07
N SER A 179 13.32 -3.22 27.21
CA SER A 179 14.26 -4.34 27.24
C SER A 179 13.66 -5.62 26.64
N VAL A 180 12.38 -5.90 26.92
CA VAL A 180 11.62 -7.02 26.35
C VAL A 180 11.43 -6.83 24.85
N GLU A 181 11.02 -5.65 24.41
CA GLU A 181 10.89 -5.30 22.98
C GLU A 181 12.22 -5.54 22.23
N SER A 182 13.35 -5.12 22.81
CA SER A 182 14.67 -5.35 22.24
C SER A 182 15.03 -6.84 22.15
N TYR A 183 14.60 -7.65 23.12
CA TYR A 183 14.78 -9.10 23.08
C TYR A 183 13.93 -9.74 21.98
N CYS A 184 12.62 -9.46 21.95
CA CYS A 184 11.70 -9.97 20.93
C CYS A 184 12.14 -9.58 19.52
N SER A 185 12.58 -8.33 19.31
CA SER A 185 13.09 -7.88 18.02
C SER A 185 14.30 -8.69 17.54
N LYS A 186 15.19 -9.09 18.46
CA LYS A 186 16.34 -9.95 18.12
C LYS A 186 15.90 -11.37 17.79
N GLU A 187 14.89 -11.90 18.48
CA GLU A 187 14.33 -13.22 18.21
C GLU A 187 13.64 -13.26 16.85
N ILE A 188 12.84 -12.23 16.51
CA ILE A 188 12.21 -12.07 15.20
C ILE A 188 13.29 -12.07 14.09
N ALA A 189 14.34 -11.25 14.24
CA ALA A 189 15.42 -11.21 13.25
C ALA A 189 16.14 -12.58 13.08
N GLN A 190 16.24 -13.38 14.14
CA GLN A 190 16.79 -14.73 14.06
C GLN A 190 15.84 -15.69 13.31
N LYS A 191 14.53 -15.62 13.59
CA LYS A 191 13.51 -16.41 12.90
C LYS A 191 13.40 -16.04 11.42
N GLU A 192 13.44 -14.75 11.08
CA GLU A 192 13.48 -14.28 9.68
C GLU A 192 14.69 -14.82 8.92
N LYS A 193 15.86 -14.84 9.57
CA LYS A 193 17.05 -15.45 8.98
C LYS A 193 16.84 -16.94 8.70
N LEU A 194 16.28 -17.67 9.66
CA LEU A 194 15.97 -19.09 9.52
C LEU A 194 14.98 -19.34 8.37
N ILE A 195 13.92 -18.54 8.27
CA ILE A 195 12.92 -18.61 7.19
C ILE A 195 13.58 -18.40 5.82
N ASN A 196 14.49 -17.42 5.71
CA ASN A 196 15.23 -17.19 4.47
C ASN A 196 16.15 -18.38 4.12
N ASP A 197 16.84 -18.95 5.11
CA ASP A 197 17.65 -20.15 4.92
C ASP A 197 16.79 -21.35 4.43
N TYR A 198 15.56 -21.50 4.94
CA TYR A 198 14.60 -22.51 4.48
C TYR A 198 14.10 -22.25 3.05
N LYS A 199 13.78 -21.00 2.71
CA LYS A 199 13.38 -20.62 1.34
C LYS A 199 14.47 -20.96 0.32
N ASP A 200 15.72 -20.65 0.64
CA ASP A 200 16.87 -20.99 -0.20
C ASP A 200 17.04 -22.51 -0.35
N PHE A 201 16.76 -23.27 0.71
CA PHE A 201 16.79 -24.73 0.67
C PHE A 201 15.68 -25.31 -0.21
N LEU A 202 14.45 -24.82 -0.09
CA LEU A 202 13.32 -25.22 -0.95
C LEU A 202 13.59 -24.92 -2.43
N GLN A 203 14.15 -23.75 -2.75
CA GLN A 203 14.56 -23.43 -4.12
C GLN A 203 15.61 -24.39 -4.67
N LYS A 204 16.58 -24.82 -3.84
CA LYS A 204 17.58 -25.83 -4.24
C LYS A 204 16.93 -27.18 -4.48
N GLN A 205 16.02 -27.63 -3.61
CA GLN A 205 15.29 -28.88 -3.83
C GLN A 205 14.47 -28.85 -5.12
N GLN A 206 13.78 -27.74 -5.38
CA GLN A 206 13.01 -27.59 -6.61
C GLN A 206 13.90 -27.65 -7.85
N ALA A 207 15.06 -26.98 -7.83
CA ALA A 207 16.05 -27.06 -8.91
C ALA A 207 16.59 -28.49 -9.11
N GLU A 208 16.83 -29.24 -8.03
CA GLU A 208 17.22 -30.66 -8.12
C GLU A 208 16.10 -31.53 -8.70
N LYS A 209 14.84 -31.32 -8.30
CA LYS A 209 13.66 -32.01 -8.85
C LYS A 209 13.54 -31.77 -10.36
N ASP A 210 13.76 -30.54 -10.80
CA ASP A 210 13.71 -30.17 -12.22
C ASP A 210 14.86 -30.79 -13.03
N LEU A 211 16.07 -30.86 -12.47
CA LEU A 211 17.20 -31.56 -13.08
C LEU A 211 16.91 -33.07 -13.24
N ILE A 212 16.37 -33.71 -12.21
CA ILE A 212 15.98 -35.13 -12.25
C ILE A 212 14.91 -35.36 -13.33
N LYS A 213 13.91 -34.47 -13.42
CA LYS A 213 12.88 -34.54 -14.49
C LYS A 213 13.51 -34.42 -15.89
N GLU A 214 14.46 -33.50 -16.07
CA GLU A 214 15.15 -33.32 -17.35
C GLU A 214 15.99 -34.56 -17.73
N GLU A 215 16.74 -35.12 -16.78
CA GLU A 215 17.54 -36.33 -17.02
C GLU A 215 16.65 -37.55 -17.32
N ASN A 216 15.55 -37.73 -16.59
CA ASN A 216 14.58 -38.77 -16.87
C ASN A 216 13.99 -38.64 -18.28
N GLN A 217 13.68 -37.41 -18.72
CA GLN A 217 13.21 -37.17 -20.09
C GLN A 217 14.28 -37.54 -21.14
N LYS A 218 15.56 -37.24 -20.87
CA LYS A 218 16.68 -37.65 -21.75
C LYS A 218 16.78 -39.17 -21.85
N ILE A 219 16.70 -39.88 -20.73
CA ILE A 219 16.71 -41.35 -20.68
C ILE A 219 15.54 -41.92 -21.49
N MET A 220 14.34 -41.38 -21.31
CA MET A 220 13.15 -41.81 -22.06
C MET A 220 13.31 -41.61 -23.57
N ASN A 221 13.88 -40.48 -24.01
CA ASN A 221 14.17 -40.22 -25.41
C ASN A 221 15.23 -41.18 -25.98
N GLN A 222 16.25 -41.53 -25.20
CA GLN A 222 17.27 -42.51 -25.58
C GLN A 222 16.66 -43.92 -25.71
N LEU A 223 15.82 -44.33 -24.77
CA LEU A 223 15.11 -45.61 -24.82
C LEU A 223 14.20 -45.73 -26.04
N GLU A 224 13.47 -44.66 -26.38
CA GLU A 224 12.63 -44.65 -27.59
C GLU A 224 13.46 -44.71 -28.87
N SER A 225 14.64 -44.07 -28.89
CA SER A 225 15.59 -44.16 -30.01
C SER A 225 16.13 -45.57 -30.19
N ILE A 226 16.54 -46.24 -29.10
CA ILE A 226 16.99 -47.64 -29.11
C ILE A 226 15.87 -48.56 -29.60
N LYS A 227 14.65 -48.36 -29.09
CA LYS A 227 13.47 -49.11 -29.53
C LYS A 227 13.23 -48.96 -31.03
N ASN A 228 13.31 -47.75 -31.58
CA ASN A 228 13.14 -47.52 -33.01
C ASN A 228 14.25 -48.19 -33.86
N LEU A 229 15.50 -48.17 -33.38
CA LEU A 229 16.61 -48.93 -33.97
C LEU A 229 16.36 -50.44 -33.97
N CYS A 230 15.93 -51.00 -32.84
CA CYS A 230 15.57 -52.41 -32.72
C CYS A 230 14.42 -52.77 -33.67
N LYS A 231 13.36 -51.95 -33.74
CA LYS A 231 12.23 -52.17 -34.67
C LYS A 231 12.67 -52.19 -36.13
N LYS A 232 13.65 -51.36 -36.49
CA LYS A 232 14.17 -51.27 -37.86
C LYS A 232 15.05 -52.46 -38.23
N ASN A 233 15.94 -52.90 -37.34
CA ASN A 233 16.99 -53.86 -37.67
C ASN A 233 16.64 -55.32 -37.34
N LEU A 234 15.83 -55.58 -36.29
CA LEU A 234 15.48 -56.95 -35.88
C LEU A 234 14.73 -57.79 -36.93
N PRO A 235 13.85 -57.23 -37.79
CA PRO A 235 13.20 -57.99 -38.85
C PRO A 235 14.19 -58.65 -39.83
N GLU A 236 15.34 -58.03 -40.07
CA GLU A 236 16.38 -58.56 -40.96
C GLU A 236 16.99 -59.88 -40.44
N PHE A 237 16.88 -60.12 -39.13
CA PHE A 237 17.34 -61.34 -38.46
C PHE A 237 16.21 -62.36 -38.21
N GLY A 238 15.01 -62.14 -38.75
CA GLY A 238 13.85 -63.03 -38.56
C GLY A 238 13.21 -62.98 -37.17
N ILE A 239 13.52 -61.95 -36.37
CA ILE A 239 12.98 -61.78 -35.03
C ILE A 239 11.68 -60.96 -35.11
N ASN A 240 10.57 -61.52 -34.63
CA ASN A 240 9.27 -60.86 -34.63
C ASN A 240 9.22 -59.73 -33.58
N VAL A 241 8.93 -58.52 -34.05
CA VAL A 241 9.01 -57.25 -33.30
C VAL A 241 7.80 -57.02 -32.37
N ASP A 242 6.69 -57.75 -32.57
CA ASP A 242 5.45 -57.61 -31.78
C ASP A 242 5.64 -57.90 -30.28
N PHE A 243 6.71 -58.63 -29.92
CA PHE A 243 7.06 -58.90 -28.53
C PHE A 243 7.53 -57.64 -27.77
N LEU A 244 8.24 -56.72 -28.43
CA LEU A 244 8.73 -55.49 -27.80
C LEU A 244 7.61 -54.53 -27.41
N ASP A 245 6.56 -54.45 -28.23
CA ASP A 245 5.39 -53.61 -27.94
C ASP A 245 4.51 -54.19 -26.82
N LYS A 246 4.53 -55.52 -26.60
CA LYS A 246 3.86 -56.16 -25.46
C LYS A 246 4.58 -55.93 -24.13
N LEU A 247 5.91 -55.97 -24.11
CA LEU A 247 6.73 -55.72 -22.92
C LEU A 247 6.53 -54.30 -22.36
N MET A 248 6.46 -53.30 -23.24
CA MET A 248 6.28 -51.90 -22.83
C MET A 248 4.88 -51.58 -22.29
N LYS A 249 3.84 -52.27 -22.78
CA LYS A 249 2.46 -52.11 -22.24
C LYS A 249 2.35 -52.57 -20.79
N VAL A 250 3.19 -53.50 -20.34
CA VAL A 250 3.20 -53.98 -18.96
C VAL A 250 3.85 -52.98 -18.00
N ASN A 251 4.83 -52.19 -18.45
CA ASN A 251 5.48 -51.17 -17.61
C ASN A 251 4.69 -49.85 -17.50
N LYS A 252 3.90 -49.50 -18.52
CA LYS A 252 3.06 -48.28 -18.47
C LYS A 252 1.98 -48.30 -17.38
N ILE A 253 1.57 -49.49 -16.94
CA ILE A 253 0.52 -49.65 -15.91
C ILE A 253 1.10 -49.44 -14.50
N LYS A 254 2.40 -49.69 -14.27
CA LYS A 254 3.02 -49.57 -12.93
C LYS A 254 3.51 -48.16 -12.57
N ASN A 255 3.82 -47.31 -13.55
CA ASN A 255 4.38 -45.99 -13.27
C ASN A 255 3.33 -44.89 -13.04
N ASN A 256 2.06 -45.10 -13.41
CA ASN A 256 1.01 -44.12 -13.15
C ASN A 256 0.46 -44.20 -11.71
N GLU A 257 0.49 -45.37 -11.06
CA GLU A 257 -0.04 -45.53 -9.69
C GLU A 257 0.91 -45.04 -8.59
N GLN A 258 2.20 -44.77 -8.87
CA GLN A 258 3.17 -44.37 -7.84
C GLN A 258 3.57 -42.89 -7.86
N VAL A 259 3.10 -42.10 -8.85
CA VAL A 259 3.43 -40.68 -8.95
C VAL A 259 2.30 -39.78 -8.42
N GLU A 260 1.06 -40.27 -8.40
CA GLU A 260 -0.09 -39.50 -7.89
C GLU A 260 -0.13 -39.43 -6.35
N GLU A 261 0.43 -40.42 -5.62
CA GLU A 261 0.45 -40.42 -4.13
C GLU A 261 1.38 -39.38 -3.49
N GLN A 262 2.23 -38.67 -4.24
CA GLN A 262 3.13 -37.62 -3.69
C GLN A 262 2.67 -36.19 -3.95
N ASP A 263 1.65 -35.99 -4.79
CA ASP A 263 1.11 -34.65 -5.05
C ASP A 263 -0.09 -34.33 -4.12
N GLU A 264 -0.65 -35.31 -3.38
CA GLU A 264 -1.69 -35.10 -2.35
C GLU A 264 -1.15 -34.49 -1.04
N GLU A 265 0.17 -34.60 -0.75
CA GLU A 265 0.76 -34.10 0.50
C GLU A 265 0.96 -32.57 0.52
N TYR A 266 0.77 -31.88 -0.62
CA TYR A 266 0.85 -30.41 -0.72
C TYR A 266 -0.50 -29.70 -0.58
N GLU A 267 -1.63 -30.40 -0.67
CA GLU A 267 -2.96 -29.79 -0.44
C GLU A 267 -3.24 -29.58 1.07
N GLU A 268 -2.53 -30.28 1.97
CA GLU A 268 -2.64 -30.06 3.43
C GLU A 268 -2.01 -28.72 3.89
N GLU A 269 -1.04 -28.15 3.15
CA GLU A 269 -0.43 -26.85 3.53
C GLU A 269 -1.36 -25.64 3.29
N GLU A 270 -2.28 -25.70 2.31
CA GLU A 270 -3.29 -24.64 2.09
C GLU A 270 -4.42 -24.66 3.12
N GLU A 271 -4.62 -25.77 3.85
CA GLU A 271 -5.59 -25.83 4.95
C GLU A 271 -5.05 -25.18 6.24
N VAL A 272 -3.73 -25.20 6.46
CA VAL A 272 -3.09 -24.57 7.64
C VAL A 272 -3.13 -23.04 7.58
N GLU A 273 -2.96 -22.42 6.40
CA GLU A 273 -3.08 -20.95 6.25
C GLU A 273 -4.49 -20.44 6.58
N LYS A 274 -5.54 -21.27 6.42
CA LYS A 274 -6.92 -20.90 6.79
C LYS A 274 -7.20 -21.05 8.28
N GLU A 275 -6.50 -21.94 8.99
CA GLU A 275 -6.62 -22.05 10.44
C GLU A 275 -5.92 -20.89 11.16
N GLU A 276 -4.80 -20.38 10.62
CA GLU A 276 -4.11 -19.19 11.16
C GLU A 276 -4.93 -17.89 10.98
N GLU A 277 -5.65 -17.70 9.87
CA GLU A 277 -6.56 -16.55 9.69
C GLU A 277 -7.73 -16.57 10.69
N VAL A 278 -8.21 -17.74 11.11
CA VAL A 278 -9.31 -17.88 12.08
C VAL A 278 -8.83 -17.59 13.50
N GLU A 279 -7.60 -17.96 13.87
CA GLU A 279 -7.03 -17.62 15.18
C GLU A 279 -6.73 -16.11 15.33
N GLU A 280 -6.38 -15.40 14.25
CA GLU A 280 -6.21 -13.94 14.27
C GLU A 280 -7.56 -13.21 14.46
N GLU A 281 -8.63 -13.65 13.80
CA GLU A 281 -9.97 -13.06 13.98
C GLU A 281 -10.52 -13.28 15.41
N GLU A 282 -10.27 -14.44 16.03
CA GLU A 282 -10.69 -14.68 17.43
C GLU A 282 -9.94 -13.80 18.43
N GLN A 283 -8.65 -13.50 18.18
CA GLN A 283 -7.85 -12.61 19.04
C GLN A 283 -8.27 -11.14 18.92
N GLU A 284 -8.67 -10.67 17.73
CA GLU A 284 -9.21 -9.32 17.56
C GLU A 284 -10.55 -9.15 18.28
N GLU A 285 -11.44 -10.15 18.23
CA GLU A 285 -12.70 -10.14 18.98
C GLU A 285 -12.50 -10.12 20.51
N GLU A 286 -11.48 -10.81 21.03
CA GLU A 286 -11.17 -10.80 22.46
C GLU A 286 -10.62 -9.43 22.91
N GLN A 287 -9.79 -8.78 22.09
CA GLN A 287 -9.26 -7.44 22.37
C GLN A 287 -10.34 -6.35 22.33
N GLU A 288 -11.31 -6.43 21.40
CA GLU A 288 -12.45 -5.50 21.38
C GLU A 288 -13.32 -5.65 22.64
N LYS A 289 -13.58 -6.89 23.09
CA LYS A 289 -14.34 -7.15 24.32
C LYS A 289 -13.62 -6.62 25.57
N GLU A 290 -12.29 -6.71 25.62
CA GLU A 290 -11.49 -6.18 26.73
C GLU A 290 -11.44 -4.64 26.73
N GLN A 291 -11.38 -3.99 25.57
CA GLN A 291 -11.52 -2.54 25.46
C GLN A 291 -12.90 -2.04 25.92
N GLU A 292 -13.97 -2.71 25.49
CA GLU A 292 -15.34 -2.33 25.84
C GLU A 292 -15.61 -2.50 27.36
N GLN A 293 -15.00 -3.50 28.00
CA GLN A 293 -15.04 -3.64 29.46
C GLN A 293 -14.30 -2.51 30.18
N ASN A 294 -13.11 -2.12 29.70
CA ASN A 294 -12.33 -1.04 30.30
C ASN A 294 -13.01 0.34 30.16
N GLU A 295 -13.68 0.62 29.05
CA GLU A 295 -14.47 1.85 28.88
C GLU A 295 -15.65 1.89 29.85
N ASN A 296 -16.36 0.77 30.02
CA ASN A 296 -17.46 0.65 30.97
C ASN A 296 -17.02 0.80 32.43
N GLU A 297 -15.83 0.33 32.81
CA GLU A 297 -15.28 0.53 34.15
C GLU A 297 -14.89 1.99 34.39
N ASN A 298 -14.29 2.67 33.40
CA ASN A 298 -13.95 4.08 33.48
C ASN A 298 -15.19 4.98 33.63
N GLU A 299 -16.29 4.70 32.90
CA GLU A 299 -17.55 5.43 33.07
C GLU A 299 -18.15 5.23 34.47
N LYS A 300 -18.08 4.01 35.02
CA LYS A 300 -18.56 3.73 36.39
C LYS A 300 -17.72 4.46 37.44
N GLN A 301 -16.42 4.59 37.22
CA GLN A 301 -15.53 5.30 38.12
C GLN A 301 -15.80 6.82 38.08
N GLN A 302 -16.00 7.41 36.89
CA GLN A 302 -16.39 8.82 36.76
C GLN A 302 -17.71 9.12 37.48
N LYS A 303 -18.73 8.27 37.33
CA LYS A 303 -20.02 8.45 38.03
C LYS A 303 -19.87 8.39 39.55
N LYS A 304 -19.00 7.52 40.08
CA LYS A 304 -18.70 7.48 41.53
C LYS A 304 -17.99 8.73 42.02
N ASP A 305 -17.07 9.27 41.22
CA ASP A 305 -16.34 10.48 41.57
C ASP A 305 -17.26 11.72 41.55
N GLU A 306 -18.21 11.78 40.61
CA GLU A 306 -19.27 12.80 40.57
C GLU A 306 -20.25 12.69 41.75
N GLU A 307 -20.63 11.47 42.15
CA GLU A 307 -21.48 11.25 43.33
C GLU A 307 -20.77 11.69 44.62
N ASN A 308 -19.48 11.38 44.78
CA ASN A 308 -18.71 11.79 45.94
C ASN A 308 -18.54 13.32 46.03
N GLN A 309 -18.34 14.01 44.91
CA GLN A 309 -18.28 15.47 44.88
C GLN A 309 -19.61 16.14 45.27
N ASN A 310 -20.75 15.51 44.95
CA ASN A 310 -22.07 16.00 45.34
C ASN A 310 -22.40 15.78 46.83
N VAL A 311 -21.74 14.82 47.50
CA VAL A 311 -21.90 14.57 48.93
C VAL A 311 -21.09 15.57 49.76
N GLU A 312 -19.93 16.03 49.28
CA GLU A 312 -19.12 17.04 49.97
C GLU A 312 -19.69 18.47 49.89
N GLN A 313 -20.65 18.72 48.99
CA GLN A 313 -21.30 20.03 48.81
C GLN A 313 -22.63 20.18 49.59
N LYS A 314 -23.05 19.17 50.36
CA LYS A 314 -24.26 19.22 51.22
C LYS A 314 -23.90 19.35 52.70
#